data_AF-A0A6B1GVY4-F1
#
_entry.id   AF-A0A6B1GVY4-F1
#
_cell.length_a   1.000
_cell.length_b   1.000
_cell.length_c   1.000
_cell.angle_alpha   90.00
_cell.angle_beta   90.00
_cell.angle_gamma   90.00
#
_symmetry.space_group_name_H-M   'P 1'
#
loop_
_entity.id
_entity.type
_entity.pdbx_description
1 polymer ?
#
loop_
_entity_poly.entity_id
_entity_poly.type
_entity_poly.pdbx_seq_one_letter_code
_entity_poly.pdbx_strand_id
1 'polypeptide(L)'
;MTSLTLREHVAEPANLWIRHSFSRWPAADEDDLWCDLATGRLRSPVYAAESGRGDAVDGSAAAELLRSVSDVVYVPPVAAEHGPLRSSIIEAAAAMGAPLLVQVVCDRLADTAAADLPPNATMVLDVLDRLVGQAVALREEFRENRQPSLPFAPAPLQDATLVWPLISGWTDQPEVLGPVTVRFAAAGARRVVPRSLELDARDRRLLAERLQTTWPEAFDALFHGGESVPDTAAFRSAAEAAGLEHRLPRPLPAAPLPERLRLARGLAGHLIELGDAAVSGGDAYYRAARFLDQDEVDIEAAAREGNLGVLPWLEGPAKHAVEQWLTAWRGD
;
A
#
# COMPACT_ATOMS: atom_id res chain seq x y z
N MET A 1 -6.95 7.92 22.30
CA MET A 1 -5.68 8.34 21.66
C MET A 1 -5.83 8.10 20.17
N THR A 2 -5.33 8.99 19.32
CA THR A 2 -5.29 8.77 17.86
C THR A 2 -4.33 7.63 17.56
N SER A 3 -4.76 6.69 16.71
CA SER A 3 -3.95 5.54 16.29
C SER A 3 -2.76 6.01 15.46
N LEU A 4 -1.55 5.52 15.75
CA LEU A 4 -0.38 5.72 14.91
C LEU A 4 -0.57 4.94 13.61
N THR A 5 -0.71 5.65 12.50
CA THR A 5 -0.79 5.01 11.19
C THR A 5 0.46 5.32 10.39
N LEU A 6 0.87 4.40 9.52
CA LEU A 6 2.00 4.61 8.60
C LEU A 6 1.82 5.90 7.77
N ARG A 7 0.57 6.34 7.59
CA ARG A 7 0.21 7.57 6.90
C ARG A 7 0.84 8.83 7.52
N GLU A 8 1.05 8.88 8.83
CA GLU A 8 1.65 10.05 9.49
C GLU A 8 3.15 10.19 9.18
N HIS A 9 3.78 9.13 8.66
CA HIS A 9 5.24 8.99 8.58
C HIS A 9 5.76 8.42 7.25
N VAL A 10 4.88 8.22 6.28
CA VAL A 10 5.20 7.85 4.91
C VAL A 10 4.54 8.89 4.03
N ALA A 11 5.35 9.60 3.24
CA ALA A 11 4.90 10.73 2.43
C ALA A 11 3.65 10.40 1.60
N GLU A 12 3.48 9.16 1.14
CA GLU A 12 2.23 8.71 0.55
C GLU A 12 2.05 7.19 0.75
N PRO A 13 0.83 6.70 1.01
CA PRO A 13 0.50 5.27 0.90
C PRO A 13 0.69 4.75 -0.54
N ALA A 14 0.75 5.65 -1.53
CA ALA A 14 1.16 5.42 -2.91
C ALA A 14 2.56 4.76 -3.05
N ASN A 15 3.47 4.98 -2.10
CA ASN A 15 4.76 4.30 -2.15
C ASN A 15 4.62 2.77 -1.97
N LEU A 16 3.51 2.25 -1.41
CA LEU A 16 3.27 0.82 -1.15
C LEU A 16 3.36 -0.03 -2.41
N TRP A 17 3.08 0.56 -3.58
CA TRP A 17 3.02 -0.15 -4.86
C TRP A 17 3.93 0.36 -5.95
N ILE A 18 4.25 1.66 -5.99
CA ILE A 18 5.03 2.19 -7.11
C ILE A 18 6.08 3.16 -6.55
N ARG A 19 7.36 2.81 -6.71
CA ARG A 19 8.50 3.71 -6.40
C ARG A 19 8.48 4.99 -7.24
N HIS A 20 7.73 5.01 -8.35
CA HIS A 20 7.63 6.12 -9.29
C HIS A 20 6.26 6.18 -9.97
N SER A 21 5.22 6.66 -9.27
CA SER A 21 4.10 7.46 -9.82
C SER A 21 2.84 7.25 -8.99
N PHE A 22 2.42 8.26 -8.25
CA PHE A 22 1.02 8.63 -8.26
C PHE A 22 0.95 10.09 -8.69
N SER A 23 -0.08 10.44 -9.46
CA SER A 23 -0.64 11.78 -9.38
C SER A 23 -0.79 12.05 -7.90
N ARG A 24 0.05 12.96 -7.38
CA ARG A 24 0.44 13.01 -5.98
C ARG A 24 -0.81 12.95 -5.11
N TRP A 25 -0.72 12.24 -4.00
CA TRP A 25 -1.71 12.33 -2.94
C TRP A 25 -0.97 12.72 -1.66
N PRO A 26 -0.96 14.01 -1.28
CA PRO A 26 -1.79 15.08 -1.84
C PRO A 26 -1.28 15.54 -3.20
N ALA A 27 -2.21 15.93 -4.06
CA ALA A 27 -1.86 16.68 -5.24
C ALA A 27 -1.06 17.92 -4.81
N ALA A 28 -0.02 18.25 -5.56
CA ALA A 28 0.91 19.29 -5.15
C ALA A 28 0.34 20.71 -5.25
N ASP A 29 -0.80 20.87 -5.91
CA ASP A 29 -1.41 22.16 -6.19
C ASP A 29 -2.74 22.32 -5.41
N GLU A 30 -3.02 23.55 -4.98
CA GLU A 30 -4.19 23.93 -4.19
C GLU A 30 -5.53 23.73 -4.94
N ASP A 31 -5.47 23.40 -6.23
CA ASP A 31 -6.61 23.25 -7.14
C ASP A 31 -7.16 21.81 -7.24
N ASP A 32 -6.46 20.83 -6.68
CA ASP A 32 -6.87 19.43 -6.77
C ASP A 32 -7.78 19.01 -5.62
N LEU A 33 -8.97 18.53 -5.98
CA LEU A 33 -9.99 18.03 -5.07
C LEU A 33 -9.48 16.78 -4.34
N TRP A 34 -9.38 16.83 -3.01
CA TRP A 34 -8.96 15.64 -2.25
C TRP A 34 -9.75 15.47 -0.95
N CYS A 35 -10.04 14.21 -0.63
CA CYS A 35 -10.74 13.79 0.57
C CYS A 35 -9.75 13.35 1.63
N ASP A 36 -9.56 14.12 2.69
CA ASP A 36 -8.87 13.61 3.87
C ASP A 36 -9.77 12.62 4.61
N LEU A 37 -9.77 11.36 4.15
CA LEU A 37 -10.61 10.31 4.71
C LEU A 37 -10.29 9.97 6.17
N ALA A 38 -9.09 10.28 6.65
CA ALA A 38 -8.77 10.07 8.06
C ALA A 38 -9.42 11.11 8.97
N THR A 39 -9.68 12.32 8.46
CA THR A 39 -10.36 13.40 9.19
C THR A 39 -11.82 13.56 8.79
N GLY A 40 -12.31 12.75 7.85
CA GLY A 40 -13.68 12.78 7.34
C GLY A 40 -14.02 14.03 6.54
N ARG A 41 -13.01 14.73 5.98
CA ARG A 41 -13.20 16.05 5.34
C ARG A 41 -12.86 16.02 3.86
N LEU A 42 -13.74 16.54 3.01
CA LEU A 42 -13.41 16.94 1.64
C LEU A 42 -12.85 18.34 1.61
N ARG A 43 -11.71 18.55 0.96
CA ARG A 43 -11.24 19.87 0.57
C ARG A 43 -11.48 20.07 -0.92
N SER A 44 -12.29 21.06 -1.23
CA SER A 44 -12.60 21.46 -2.60
C SER A 44 -12.57 22.98 -2.70
N PRO A 45 -11.84 23.57 -3.66
CA PRO A 45 -11.94 25.01 -3.92
C PRO A 45 -13.33 25.39 -4.48
N VAL A 46 -13.99 24.47 -5.20
CA VAL A 46 -15.35 24.68 -5.75
C VAL A 46 -16.42 24.72 -4.65
N TYR A 47 -16.29 23.92 -3.59
CA TYR A 47 -17.23 23.93 -2.46
C TYR A 47 -16.81 24.84 -1.29
N ALA A 48 -15.55 25.28 -1.21
CA ALA A 48 -15.08 26.21 -0.19
C ALA A 48 -15.65 27.63 -0.37
N ALA A 49 -15.99 28.02 -1.61
CA ALA A 49 -16.55 29.34 -1.90
C ALA A 49 -18.05 29.47 -1.54
N GLU A 50 -18.82 28.37 -1.54
CA GLU A 50 -20.28 28.42 -1.32
C GLU A 50 -20.72 27.87 0.04
N SER A 51 -19.88 27.07 0.70
CA SER A 51 -20.21 26.47 2.01
C SER A 51 -19.14 26.81 3.05
N GLY A 52 -19.28 27.96 3.69
CA GLY A 52 -18.60 28.32 4.94
C GLY A 52 -19.00 27.46 6.15
N ARG A 53 -19.53 26.24 5.92
CA ARG A 53 -19.88 25.25 6.92
C ARG A 53 -19.24 23.93 6.50
N GLY A 54 -18.46 23.34 7.40
CA GLY A 54 -17.96 21.98 7.25
C GLY A 54 -19.12 20.99 7.33
N ASP A 55 -19.91 20.90 6.27
CA ASP A 55 -20.94 19.89 6.13
C ASP A 55 -20.29 18.54 5.82
N ALA A 56 -20.83 17.50 6.44
CA ALA A 56 -20.36 16.13 6.27
C ALA A 56 -20.50 15.71 4.80
N VAL A 57 -19.46 15.05 4.30
CA VAL A 57 -19.43 14.50 2.94
C VAL A 57 -20.56 13.46 2.81
N ASP A 58 -21.44 13.64 1.82
CA ASP A 58 -22.38 12.59 1.42
C ASP A 58 -21.75 11.64 0.39
N GLY A 59 -22.34 10.46 0.19
CA GLY A 59 -21.84 9.47 -0.76
C GLY A 59 -21.86 9.91 -2.23
N SER A 60 -22.63 10.96 -2.57
CA SER A 60 -22.72 11.48 -3.94
C SER A 60 -21.48 12.27 -4.34
N ALA A 61 -20.95 13.10 -3.43
CA ALA A 61 -19.70 13.83 -3.65
C ALA A 61 -18.50 12.88 -3.79
N ALA A 62 -18.48 11.77 -3.04
CA ALA A 62 -17.44 10.74 -3.15
C ALA A 62 -17.42 10.08 -4.54
N ALA A 63 -18.60 9.74 -5.09
CA ALA A 63 -18.70 9.12 -6.41
C ALA A 63 -18.21 10.03 -7.55
N GLU A 64 -18.43 11.33 -7.45
CA GLU A 64 -17.96 12.30 -8.46
C GLU A 64 -16.44 12.42 -8.46
N LEU A 65 -15.80 12.41 -7.28
CA LEU A 65 -14.34 12.44 -7.14
C LEU A 65 -13.67 11.17 -7.67
N LEU A 66 -14.33 10.02 -7.50
CA LEU A 66 -13.79 8.76 -8.01
C LEU A 66 -13.75 8.71 -9.54
N ARG A 67 -14.58 9.51 -10.24
CA ARG A 67 -14.54 9.62 -11.70
C ARG A 67 -13.24 10.20 -12.24
N SER A 68 -12.50 10.99 -11.44
CA SER A 68 -11.18 11.50 -11.83
C SER A 68 -10.02 10.57 -11.46
N VAL A 69 -10.29 9.45 -10.77
CA VAL A 69 -9.26 8.48 -10.41
C VAL A 69 -8.97 7.57 -11.60
N SER A 70 -7.76 7.68 -12.15
CA SER A 70 -7.33 6.92 -13.33
C SER A 70 -6.66 5.58 -13.02
N ASP A 71 -6.29 5.32 -11.77
CA ASP A 71 -5.45 4.17 -11.40
C ASP A 71 -6.05 3.34 -10.25
N VAL A 72 -5.70 3.67 -9.00
CA VAL A 72 -6.07 2.96 -7.78
C VAL A 72 -6.75 3.93 -6.81
N VAL A 73 -7.80 3.46 -6.15
CA VAL A 73 -8.44 4.15 -5.04
C VAL A 73 -7.82 3.66 -3.74
N TYR A 74 -7.04 4.51 -3.08
CA TYR A 74 -6.51 4.21 -1.75
C TYR A 74 -7.47 4.71 -0.65
N VAL A 75 -7.82 3.80 0.25
CA VAL A 75 -8.67 4.03 1.41
C VAL A 75 -7.82 3.86 2.68
N PRO A 76 -7.43 4.97 3.36
CA PRO A 76 -6.64 4.90 4.58
C PRO A 76 -7.42 4.33 5.75
N PRO A 77 -6.76 4.09 6.89
CA PRO A 77 -7.46 3.93 8.15
C PRO A 77 -8.29 5.17 8.45
N VAL A 78 -9.59 4.96 8.68
CA VAL A 78 -10.58 5.99 8.98
C VAL A 78 -11.09 5.78 10.40
N ALA A 79 -11.34 6.84 11.16
CA ALA A 79 -11.96 6.74 12.49
C ALA A 79 -13.35 6.08 12.40
N ALA A 80 -13.76 5.33 13.44
CA ALA A 80 -15.02 4.57 13.42
C ALA A 80 -16.24 5.46 13.14
N GLU A 81 -16.24 6.70 13.65
CA GLU A 81 -17.26 7.72 13.41
C GLU A 81 -17.41 8.13 11.93
N HIS A 82 -16.39 7.88 11.11
CA HIS A 82 -16.38 8.13 9.67
C HIS A 82 -16.54 6.84 8.84
N GLY A 83 -16.94 5.73 9.49
CA GLY A 83 -17.21 4.44 8.84
C GLY A 83 -18.15 4.53 7.63
N PRO A 84 -19.28 5.27 7.69
CA PRO A 84 -20.18 5.43 6.54
C PRO A 84 -19.50 6.02 5.30
N LEU A 85 -18.65 7.05 5.48
CA LEU A 85 -17.90 7.67 4.38
C LEU A 85 -16.92 6.67 3.75
N ARG A 86 -16.21 5.90 4.58
CA ARG A 86 -15.33 4.82 4.12
C ARG A 86 -16.11 3.80 3.28
N SER A 87 -17.28 3.36 3.76
CA SER A 87 -18.12 2.40 3.04
C SER A 87 -18.60 2.97 1.71
N SER A 88 -19.07 4.22 1.66
CA SER A 88 -19.52 4.86 0.43
C SER A 88 -18.42 4.94 -0.64
N ILE A 89 -17.16 5.14 -0.25
CA ILE A 89 -16.04 5.18 -1.20
C ILE A 89 -15.69 3.81 -1.73
N ILE A 90 -15.68 2.80 -0.85
CA ILE A 90 -15.47 1.40 -1.26
C ILE A 90 -16.58 0.97 -2.22
N GLU A 91 -17.84 1.29 -1.90
CA GLU A 91 -19.00 0.99 -2.74
C GLU A 91 -18.94 1.69 -4.09
N ALA A 92 -18.63 3.00 -4.11
CA ALA A 92 -18.56 3.76 -5.35
C ALA A 92 -17.39 3.29 -6.25
N ALA A 93 -16.23 2.98 -5.67
CA ALA A 93 -15.10 2.43 -6.42
C ALA A 93 -15.40 1.02 -6.95
N ALA A 94 -16.08 0.18 -6.15
CA ALA A 94 -16.57 -1.12 -6.60
C ALA A 94 -17.57 -1.00 -7.75
N ALA A 95 -18.52 -0.06 -7.66
CA ALA A 95 -19.51 0.21 -8.72
C ALA A 95 -18.86 0.66 -10.04
N MET A 96 -17.70 1.30 -9.96
CA MET A 96 -16.88 1.70 -11.11
C MET A 96 -15.92 0.60 -11.59
N GLY A 97 -15.74 -0.48 -10.82
CA GLY A 97 -14.74 -1.51 -11.08
C GLY A 97 -13.30 -1.05 -10.82
N ALA A 98 -13.12 0.10 -10.18
CA ALA A 98 -11.81 0.72 -9.95
C ALA A 98 -10.99 -0.08 -8.91
N PRO A 99 -9.71 -0.40 -9.17
CA PRO A 99 -8.83 -1.04 -8.19
C PRO A 99 -8.85 -0.35 -6.82
N LEU A 100 -8.93 -1.12 -5.74
CA LEU A 100 -9.05 -0.61 -4.37
C LEU A 100 -7.89 -1.09 -3.49
N LEU A 101 -7.25 -0.17 -2.78
CA LEU A 101 -6.33 -0.46 -1.69
C LEU A 101 -6.96 -0.06 -0.37
N VAL A 102 -7.26 -1.02 0.50
CA VAL A 102 -7.90 -0.72 1.78
C VAL A 102 -6.93 -0.99 2.90
N GLN A 103 -6.45 0.07 3.55
CA GLN A 103 -5.59 -0.04 4.72
C GLN A 103 -6.43 -0.13 6.00
N VAL A 104 -6.15 -1.14 6.82
CA VAL A 104 -6.82 -1.43 8.09
C VAL A 104 -5.78 -1.46 9.19
N VAL A 105 -6.02 -0.76 10.30
CA VAL A 105 -5.18 -0.88 11.50
C VAL A 105 -5.48 -2.21 12.16
N CYS A 106 -4.44 -2.96 12.54
CA CYS A 106 -4.57 -4.32 13.06
C CYS A 106 -5.62 -4.48 14.19
N ASP A 107 -5.73 -3.52 15.10
CA ASP A 107 -6.69 -3.58 16.22
C ASP A 107 -8.15 -3.39 15.81
N ARG A 108 -8.39 -2.97 14.56
CA ARG A 108 -9.72 -2.82 13.95
C ARG A 108 -10.04 -3.90 12.91
N LEU A 109 -9.23 -4.97 12.85
CA LEU A 109 -9.46 -6.09 11.95
C LEU A 109 -10.83 -6.75 12.17
N ALA A 110 -11.33 -6.77 13.42
CA ALA A 110 -12.65 -7.31 13.73
C ALA A 110 -13.81 -6.51 13.07
N ASP A 111 -13.58 -5.24 12.73
CA ASP A 111 -14.58 -4.35 12.14
C ASP A 111 -14.54 -4.37 10.60
N THR A 112 -13.65 -5.14 9.98
CA THR A 112 -13.55 -5.30 8.52
C THR A 112 -12.98 -6.68 8.19
N ALA A 113 -13.84 -7.63 7.86
CA ALA A 113 -13.36 -8.90 7.32
C ALA A 113 -12.93 -8.73 5.86
N ALA A 114 -11.87 -9.42 5.45
CA ALA A 114 -11.43 -9.44 4.04
C ALA A 114 -12.57 -9.88 3.10
N ALA A 115 -13.43 -10.78 3.57
CA ALA A 115 -14.59 -11.29 2.84
C ALA A 115 -15.67 -10.22 2.56
N ASP A 116 -15.68 -9.12 3.31
CA ASP A 116 -16.65 -8.03 3.14
C ASP A 116 -16.18 -6.99 2.11
N LEU A 117 -14.94 -7.11 1.63
CA LEU A 117 -14.39 -6.22 0.62
C LEU A 117 -14.74 -6.69 -0.80
N PRO A 118 -14.92 -5.76 -1.75
CA PRO A 118 -15.25 -6.12 -3.13
C PRO A 118 -14.06 -6.82 -3.81
N PRO A 119 -14.27 -7.60 -4.88
CA PRO A 119 -13.24 -8.45 -5.50
C PRO A 119 -12.06 -7.68 -6.12
N ASN A 120 -12.24 -6.39 -6.40
CA ASN A 120 -11.20 -5.45 -6.84
C ASN A 120 -10.42 -4.80 -5.69
N ALA A 121 -10.66 -5.20 -4.43
CA ALA A 121 -9.95 -4.67 -3.28
C ALA A 121 -8.80 -5.57 -2.82
N THR A 122 -7.69 -4.95 -2.47
CA THR A 122 -6.61 -5.56 -1.70
C THR A 122 -6.60 -4.96 -0.31
N MET A 123 -6.75 -5.81 0.70
CA MET A 123 -6.64 -5.41 2.09
C MET A 123 -5.17 -5.40 2.53
N VAL A 124 -4.76 -4.29 3.15
CA VAL A 124 -3.46 -4.12 3.77
C VAL A 124 -3.62 -3.88 5.24
N LEU A 125 -2.94 -4.68 6.06
CA LEU A 125 -2.91 -4.53 7.50
C LEU A 125 -1.71 -3.69 7.92
N ASP A 126 -2.00 -2.54 8.50
CA ASP A 126 -1.04 -1.67 9.17
C ASP A 126 -0.83 -2.16 10.61
N VAL A 127 0.42 -2.50 10.92
CA VAL A 127 0.82 -3.05 12.21
C VAL A 127 1.57 -2.05 13.09
N LEU A 128 1.81 -0.83 12.63
CA LEU A 128 2.65 0.15 13.33
C LEU A 128 2.13 0.46 14.74
N ASP A 129 0.85 0.82 14.87
CA ASP A 129 0.22 1.16 16.15
C ASP A 129 0.37 0.02 17.17
N ARG A 130 0.16 -1.21 16.69
CA ARG A 130 0.23 -2.43 17.50
C ARG A 130 1.67 -2.75 17.92
N LEU A 131 2.64 -2.53 17.02
CA LEU A 131 4.07 -2.65 17.35
C LEU A 131 4.48 -1.65 18.43
N VAL A 132 4.01 -0.41 18.33
CA VAL A 132 4.31 0.63 19.33
C VAL A 132 3.68 0.29 20.68
N GLY A 133 2.42 -0.17 20.68
CA GLY A 133 1.74 -0.60 21.91
C GLY A 133 2.38 -1.81 22.60
N GLN A 134 3.14 -2.64 21.87
CA GLN A 134 3.74 -3.87 22.39
C GLN A 134 5.29 -3.86 22.38
N ALA A 135 5.91 -2.70 22.20
CA ALA A 135 7.35 -2.59 21.95
C ALA A 135 8.22 -3.28 23.01
N VAL A 136 7.86 -3.18 24.30
CA VAL A 136 8.60 -3.81 25.41
C VAL A 136 8.50 -5.31 25.38
N ALA A 137 7.27 -5.83 25.26
CA ALA A 137 7.02 -7.27 25.25
C ALA A 137 7.80 -7.91 24.09
N LEU A 138 7.70 -7.30 22.90
CA LEU A 138 8.44 -7.74 21.73
C LEU A 138 9.96 -7.70 21.94
N ARG A 139 10.50 -6.62 22.51
CA ARG A 139 11.94 -6.48 22.76
C ARG A 139 12.47 -7.52 23.76
N GLU A 140 11.79 -7.71 24.89
CA GLU A 140 12.20 -8.69 25.90
C GLU A 140 12.14 -10.11 25.33
N GLU A 141 11.10 -10.41 24.55
CA GLU A 141 10.97 -11.70 23.88
C GLU A 141 12.08 -11.97 22.86
N PHE A 142 12.42 -10.97 22.04
CA PHE A 142 13.55 -11.07 21.12
C PHE A 142 14.88 -11.24 21.87
N ARG A 143 15.09 -10.49 22.96
CA ARG A 143 16.32 -10.55 23.77
C ARG A 143 16.52 -11.92 24.43
N GLU A 144 15.45 -12.51 24.94
CA GLU A 144 15.52 -13.77 25.69
C GLU A 144 15.48 -15.00 24.76
N ASN A 145 15.46 -14.82 23.44
CA ASN A 145 15.14 -15.87 22.45
C ASN A 145 13.88 -16.65 22.85
N ARG A 146 12.98 -16.03 23.64
CA ARG A 146 11.69 -16.62 23.95
C ARG A 146 10.88 -16.59 22.68
N GLN A 147 9.87 -17.44 22.59
CA GLN A 147 8.87 -17.25 21.55
C GLN A 147 8.23 -15.88 21.79
N PRO A 148 8.33 -14.89 20.88
CA PRO A 148 7.51 -13.71 21.04
C PRO A 148 6.02 -14.05 21.27
N SER A 149 5.29 -13.24 21.98
CA SER A 149 3.86 -13.12 21.81
C SER A 149 3.73 -12.10 20.70
N LEU A 150 3.83 -12.57 19.45
CA LEU A 150 3.53 -11.65 18.36
C LEU A 150 2.12 -11.14 18.58
N PRO A 151 1.85 -9.86 18.28
CA PRO A 151 0.58 -9.26 18.57
C PRO A 151 -0.58 -10.05 17.97
N PHE A 152 -0.34 -10.74 16.86
CA PHE A 152 -1.29 -11.49 16.05
C PHE A 152 -1.58 -12.90 16.63
N ALA A 153 -2.02 -12.97 17.90
CA ALA A 153 -2.72 -14.16 18.40
C ALA A 153 -4.03 -14.35 17.61
N PRO A 154 -4.51 -15.59 17.41
CA PRO A 154 -4.83 -16.18 16.11
C PRO A 154 -6.15 -15.66 15.54
N ALA A 155 -6.19 -14.40 15.11
CA ALA A 155 -7.11 -14.01 14.04
C ALA A 155 -6.49 -14.56 12.74
N PRO A 156 -7.20 -15.37 11.95
CA PRO A 156 -6.65 -15.90 10.72
C PRO A 156 -6.27 -14.73 9.81
N LEU A 157 -4.97 -14.54 9.57
CA LEU A 157 -4.45 -13.60 8.58
C LEU A 157 -4.63 -14.14 7.14
N GLN A 158 -5.61 -15.02 6.95
CA GLN A 158 -5.89 -15.68 5.68
C GLN A 158 -6.11 -14.61 4.62
N ASP A 159 -5.27 -14.67 3.58
CA ASP A 159 -5.22 -13.74 2.46
C ASP A 159 -4.93 -12.26 2.81
N ALA A 160 -4.57 -11.96 4.06
CA ALA A 160 -4.17 -10.61 4.46
C ALA A 160 -2.76 -10.27 3.93
N THR A 161 -2.60 -9.04 3.43
CA THR A 161 -1.27 -8.49 3.17
C THR A 161 -0.84 -7.65 4.36
N LEU A 162 0.18 -8.11 5.08
CA LEU A 162 0.75 -7.35 6.18
C LEU A 162 1.72 -6.30 5.64
N VAL A 163 1.69 -5.08 6.18
CA VAL A 163 2.76 -4.12 5.98
C VAL A 163 3.61 -4.04 7.24
N TRP A 164 4.90 -4.33 7.09
CA TRP A 164 5.88 -4.26 8.17
C TRP A 164 6.68 -2.95 8.09
N PRO A 165 6.57 -2.04 9.07
CA PRO A 165 7.41 -0.85 9.10
C PRO A 165 8.86 -1.25 9.37
N LEU A 166 9.80 -0.81 8.54
CA LEU A 166 11.23 -0.86 8.79
C LEU A 166 11.69 0.48 9.37
N ILE A 167 12.09 0.43 10.64
CA ILE A 167 12.55 1.57 11.43
C ILE A 167 13.97 1.23 11.86
N SER A 168 14.92 2.09 11.45
CA SER A 168 16.33 1.90 11.74
C SER A 168 16.57 1.76 13.23
N GLY A 169 17.28 0.70 13.62
CA GLY A 169 17.62 0.42 15.02
C GLY A 169 16.49 -0.21 15.83
N TRP A 170 15.41 -0.66 15.18
CA TRP A 170 14.31 -1.35 15.85
C TRP A 170 13.76 -2.52 15.03
N THR A 171 12.96 -2.26 14.00
CA THR A 171 12.22 -3.30 13.27
C THR A 171 12.94 -3.80 12.03
N ASP A 172 14.12 -3.25 11.73
CA ASP A 172 15.00 -3.67 10.65
C ASP A 172 16.15 -4.58 11.11
N GLN A 173 16.26 -4.83 12.42
CA GLN A 173 17.34 -5.62 13.00
C GLN A 173 17.25 -7.10 12.61
N PRO A 174 18.35 -7.76 12.17
CA PRO A 174 18.33 -9.16 11.73
C PRO A 174 17.74 -10.14 12.75
N GLU A 175 17.98 -9.93 14.04
CA GLU A 175 17.43 -10.70 15.16
C GLU A 175 15.90 -10.61 15.26
N VAL A 176 15.30 -9.57 14.70
CA VAL A 176 13.84 -9.38 14.63
C VAL A 176 13.25 -10.03 13.37
N LEU A 177 13.91 -9.88 12.21
CA LEU A 177 13.32 -10.22 10.91
C LEU A 177 12.98 -11.70 10.76
N GLY A 178 13.91 -12.58 11.11
CA GLY A 178 13.74 -14.03 10.98
C GLY A 178 12.59 -14.57 11.84
N PRO A 179 12.60 -14.33 13.16
CA PRO A 179 11.51 -14.76 14.04
C PRO A 179 10.15 -14.22 13.59
N VAL A 180 10.04 -12.94 13.28
CA VAL A 180 8.77 -12.30 12.89
C VAL A 180 8.16 -12.93 11.64
N THR A 181 8.96 -13.15 10.59
CA THR A 181 8.47 -13.70 9.31
C THR A 181 7.97 -15.14 9.42
N VAL A 182 8.71 -16.02 10.11
CA VAL A 182 8.26 -17.42 10.38
C VAL A 182 6.88 -17.46 11.04
N ARG A 183 6.60 -16.48 11.89
CA ARG A 183 5.36 -16.44 12.64
C ARG A 183 4.22 -15.81 11.88
N PHE A 184 4.48 -14.83 11.01
CA PHE A 184 3.48 -14.38 10.05
C PHE A 184 3.00 -15.53 9.18
N ALA A 185 3.92 -16.37 8.70
CA ALA A 185 3.56 -17.59 7.99
C ALA A 185 2.71 -18.53 8.87
N ALA A 186 3.11 -18.77 10.12
CA ALA A 186 2.34 -19.60 11.06
C ALA A 186 0.95 -19.02 11.40
N ALA A 187 0.79 -17.69 11.39
CA ALA A 187 -0.49 -17.00 11.58
C ALA A 187 -1.37 -16.99 10.33
N GLY A 188 -0.91 -17.60 9.23
CA GLY A 188 -1.63 -17.72 7.97
C GLY A 188 -1.52 -16.50 7.06
N ALA A 189 -0.58 -15.59 7.34
CA ALA A 189 -0.29 -14.51 6.42
C ALA A 189 0.25 -15.13 5.13
N ARG A 190 -0.32 -14.75 4.00
CA ARG A 190 0.23 -15.11 2.69
C ARG A 190 1.40 -14.19 2.32
N ARG A 191 1.38 -12.96 2.82
CA ARG A 191 2.24 -11.89 2.34
C ARG A 191 2.62 -10.89 3.42
N VAL A 192 3.88 -10.44 3.39
CA VAL A 192 4.41 -9.40 4.26
C VAL A 192 5.30 -8.41 3.50
N VAL A 193 4.93 -7.15 3.50
CA VAL A 193 5.55 -6.11 2.68
C VAL A 193 6.40 -5.21 3.58
N PRO A 194 7.73 -5.21 3.47
CA PRO A 194 8.58 -4.33 4.25
C PRO A 194 8.52 -2.89 3.74
N ARG A 195 8.37 -1.92 4.64
CA ARG A 195 8.24 -0.50 4.32
C ARG A 195 9.14 0.37 5.19
N SER A 196 10.22 0.88 4.61
CA SER A 196 11.10 1.85 5.28
C SER A 196 10.34 3.13 5.61
N LEU A 197 10.39 3.53 6.89
CA LEU A 197 9.84 4.81 7.34
C LEU A 197 10.91 5.88 7.25
N GLU A 198 10.61 6.96 6.53
CA GLU A 198 11.46 8.13 6.42
C GLU A 198 11.14 9.08 7.60
N LEU A 199 11.65 8.73 8.78
CA LEU A 199 11.43 9.51 9.99
C LEU A 199 12.46 10.64 10.09
N ASP A 200 11.99 11.88 10.03
CA ASP A 200 12.80 13.05 10.33
C ASP A 200 13.10 13.15 11.85
N ALA A 201 13.93 14.13 12.26
CA ALA A 201 14.30 14.27 13.67
C ALA A 201 13.11 14.56 14.60
N ARG A 202 12.07 15.24 14.10
CA ARG A 202 10.86 15.53 14.86
C ARG A 202 9.99 14.28 15.02
N ASP A 203 9.81 13.53 13.95
CA ASP A 203 9.02 12.29 13.92
C ASP A 203 9.66 11.21 14.78
N ARG A 204 10.98 11.05 14.71
CA ARG A 204 11.73 10.17 15.61
C ARG A 204 11.52 10.55 17.07
N ARG A 205 11.49 11.85 17.39
CA ARG A 205 11.25 12.32 18.75
C ARG A 205 9.83 12.02 19.21
N LEU A 206 8.82 12.27 18.38
CA LEU A 206 7.42 11.97 18.72
C LEU A 206 7.19 10.46 18.89
N LEU A 207 7.79 9.65 18.01
CA LEU A 207 7.75 8.20 18.14
C LEU A 207 8.48 7.74 19.41
N ALA A 208 9.65 8.31 19.72
CA ALA A 208 10.37 8.03 20.96
C ALA A 208 9.54 8.41 22.20
N GLU A 209 8.90 9.58 22.22
CA GLU A 209 8.03 10.02 23.33
C GLU A 209 6.83 9.08 23.52
N ARG A 210 6.23 8.61 22.41
CA ARG A 210 5.15 7.60 22.47
C ARG A 210 5.66 6.27 23.01
N LEU A 211 6.82 5.82 22.53
CA LEU A 211 7.45 4.58 22.97
C LEU A 211 7.98 4.66 24.41
N GLN A 212 8.45 5.80 24.91
CA GLN A 212 9.00 5.98 26.26
C GLN A 212 8.04 5.54 27.38
N THR A 213 6.74 5.59 27.13
CA THR A 213 5.72 5.09 28.06
C THR A 213 5.81 3.58 28.31
N THR A 214 6.34 2.85 27.33
CA THR A 214 6.52 1.40 27.40
C THR A 214 8.02 1.08 27.44
N TRP A 215 8.81 1.56 26.48
CA TRP A 215 10.23 1.31 26.29
C TRP A 215 11.09 2.56 26.60
N PRO A 216 11.71 2.67 27.79
CA PRO A 216 12.47 3.85 28.20
C PRO A 216 13.68 4.16 27.32
N GLU A 217 14.36 3.15 26.78
CA GLU A 217 15.54 3.29 25.91
C GLU A 217 15.19 3.51 24.42
N ALA A 218 13.91 3.71 24.08
CA ALA A 218 13.45 3.93 22.71
C ALA A 218 14.12 5.13 22.04
N PHE A 219 14.38 6.18 22.83
CA PHE A 219 15.05 7.38 22.33
C PHE A 219 16.45 7.03 21.81
N ASP A 220 17.27 6.35 22.62
CA ASP A 220 18.63 6.00 22.23
C ASP A 220 18.63 5.07 21.01
N ALA A 221 17.71 4.12 20.92
CA ALA A 221 17.64 3.23 19.76
C ALA A 221 17.22 3.95 18.47
N LEU A 222 16.24 4.86 18.51
CA LEU A 222 15.78 5.57 17.31
C LEU A 222 16.76 6.64 16.81
N PHE A 223 17.57 7.21 17.71
CA PHE A 223 18.53 8.27 17.39
C PHE A 223 19.97 7.77 17.25
N HIS A 224 20.32 6.61 17.82
CA HIS A 224 21.68 6.06 17.80
C HIS A 224 21.78 4.63 17.26
N GLY A 225 20.66 3.98 16.92
CA GLY A 225 20.62 2.59 16.43
C GLY A 225 21.12 2.36 15.01
N GLY A 226 21.57 3.40 14.31
CA GLY A 226 22.15 3.33 12.97
C GLY A 226 21.62 4.45 12.07
N GLU A 227 22.51 5.23 11.49
CA GLU A 227 22.15 6.25 10.50
C GLU A 227 21.85 5.65 9.11
N SER A 228 22.03 4.34 8.94
CA SER A 228 21.82 3.65 7.67
C SER A 228 20.33 3.48 7.35
N VAL A 229 20.00 3.68 6.07
CA VAL A 229 18.67 3.36 5.52
C VAL A 229 18.39 1.87 5.74
N PRO A 230 17.21 1.47 6.26
CA PRO A 230 16.87 0.07 6.48
C PRO A 230 17.02 -0.77 5.22
N ASP A 231 17.70 -1.92 5.34
CA ASP A 231 17.90 -2.84 4.21
C ASP A 231 16.66 -3.70 3.97
N THR A 232 15.88 -3.34 2.96
CA THR A 232 14.73 -4.13 2.51
C THR A 232 15.11 -5.53 2.01
N ALA A 233 16.34 -5.76 1.54
CA ALA A 233 16.75 -7.05 0.99
C ALA A 233 16.89 -8.12 2.08
N ALA A 234 17.42 -7.76 3.24
CA ALA A 234 17.49 -8.63 4.41
C ALA A 234 16.08 -9.11 4.83
N PHE A 235 15.09 -8.19 4.84
CA PHE A 235 13.71 -8.56 5.14
C PHE A 235 13.10 -9.48 4.09
N ARG A 236 13.29 -9.18 2.81
CA ARG A 236 12.78 -10.01 1.71
C ARG A 236 13.33 -11.43 1.80
N SER A 237 14.62 -11.57 2.07
CA SER A 237 15.27 -12.87 2.25
C SER A 237 14.66 -13.66 3.43
N ALA A 238 14.38 -12.99 4.55
CA ALA A 238 13.70 -13.61 5.69
C ALA A 238 12.26 -14.04 5.36
N ALA A 239 11.51 -13.19 4.65
CA ALA A 239 10.15 -13.50 4.21
C ALA A 239 10.11 -14.70 3.24
N GLU A 240 11.00 -14.73 2.25
CA GLU A 240 11.14 -15.85 1.32
C GLU A 240 11.49 -17.16 2.05
N ALA A 241 12.43 -17.10 3.01
CA ALA A 241 12.79 -18.27 3.82
C ALA A 241 11.63 -18.81 4.66
N ALA A 242 10.68 -17.94 5.04
CA ALA A 242 9.44 -18.30 5.73
C ALA A 242 8.30 -18.73 4.77
N GLY A 243 8.53 -18.74 3.45
CA GLY A 243 7.51 -19.07 2.45
C GLY A 243 6.47 -17.96 2.24
N LEU A 244 6.78 -16.72 2.61
CA LEU A 244 5.90 -15.56 2.43
C LEU A 244 6.19 -14.84 1.13
N GLU A 245 5.14 -14.37 0.47
CA GLU A 245 5.28 -13.35 -0.56
C GLU A 245 5.66 -12.02 0.11
N HIS A 246 6.52 -11.22 -0.51
CA HIS A 246 6.94 -9.93 0.06
C HIS A 246 6.56 -8.70 -0.77
N ARG A 247 5.79 -8.92 -1.83
CA ARG A 247 5.37 -7.87 -2.77
C ARG A 247 3.89 -7.60 -2.61
N LEU A 248 3.54 -6.34 -2.41
CA LEU A 248 2.17 -5.86 -2.32
C LEU A 248 1.55 -6.02 -3.73
N PRO A 249 0.55 -6.90 -3.95
CA PRO A 249 0.02 -7.12 -5.28
C PRO A 249 -0.81 -5.91 -5.68
N ARG A 250 -0.80 -5.57 -6.96
CA ARG A 250 -1.72 -4.56 -7.47
C ARG A 250 -3.14 -5.14 -7.45
N PRO A 251 -4.15 -4.44 -6.88
CA PRO A 251 -5.53 -4.82 -6.99
C PRO A 251 -5.90 -4.76 -8.46
N LEU A 252 -6.61 -5.79 -8.90
CA LEU A 252 -6.99 -5.89 -10.28
C LEU A 252 -8.29 -5.10 -10.52
N PRO A 253 -8.41 -4.44 -11.68
CA PRO A 253 -9.69 -3.85 -12.10
C PRO A 253 -10.76 -4.94 -12.22
N ALA A 254 -11.99 -4.61 -11.84
CA ALA A 254 -13.15 -5.49 -12.01
C ALA A 254 -14.15 -4.89 -13.01
N ALA A 255 -15.17 -5.68 -13.38
CA ALA A 255 -16.34 -5.15 -14.07
C ALA A 255 -16.99 -4.05 -13.18
N PRO A 256 -17.58 -2.99 -13.75
CA PRO A 256 -17.95 -2.81 -15.17
C PRO A 256 -16.92 -2.08 -16.05
N LEU A 257 -15.64 -2.00 -15.68
CA LEU A 257 -14.65 -1.32 -16.52
C LEU A 257 -14.63 -1.88 -17.96
N PRO A 258 -14.52 -0.98 -18.98
CA PRO A 258 -14.29 -1.38 -20.36
C PRO A 258 -13.13 -2.38 -20.43
N GLU A 259 -13.31 -3.43 -21.24
CA GLU A 259 -12.35 -4.54 -21.34
C GLU A 259 -10.94 -4.05 -21.68
N ARG A 260 -10.82 -3.08 -22.60
CA ARG A 260 -9.56 -2.41 -22.93
C ARG A 260 -8.85 -1.82 -21.70
N LEU A 261 -9.57 -1.11 -20.83
CA LEU A 261 -8.98 -0.50 -19.64
C LEU A 261 -8.61 -1.57 -18.60
N ARG A 262 -9.43 -2.62 -18.47
CA ARG A 262 -9.15 -3.75 -17.60
C ARG A 262 -7.86 -4.47 -18.03
N LEU A 263 -7.70 -4.67 -19.34
CA LEU A 263 -6.52 -5.29 -19.95
C LEU A 263 -5.28 -4.42 -19.77
N ALA A 264 -5.35 -3.12 -20.10
CA ALA A 264 -4.23 -2.20 -19.93
C ALA A 264 -3.74 -2.14 -18.48
N ARG A 265 -4.65 -2.02 -17.51
CA ARG A 265 -4.32 -2.00 -16.08
C ARG A 265 -3.82 -3.35 -15.55
N GLY A 266 -4.37 -4.46 -16.05
CA GLY A 266 -3.87 -5.81 -15.75
C GLY A 266 -2.43 -6.00 -16.24
N LEU A 267 -2.14 -5.55 -17.47
CA LEU A 267 -0.80 -5.57 -18.04
C LEU A 267 0.16 -4.64 -17.29
N ALA A 268 -0.29 -3.46 -16.86
CA ALA A 268 0.52 -2.57 -16.03
C ALA A 268 0.91 -3.24 -14.69
N GLY A 269 -0.02 -3.96 -14.05
CA GLY A 269 0.27 -4.80 -12.88
C GLY A 269 1.36 -5.84 -13.15
N HIS A 270 1.26 -6.56 -14.27
CA HIS A 270 2.27 -7.55 -14.67
C HIS A 270 3.66 -6.94 -14.91
N LEU A 271 3.72 -5.78 -15.57
CA LEU A 271 4.98 -5.07 -15.80
C LEU A 271 5.63 -4.61 -14.49
N ILE A 272 4.84 -4.17 -13.50
CA ILE A 272 5.36 -3.84 -12.16
C ILE A 272 6.02 -5.06 -11.52
N GLU A 273 5.39 -6.24 -11.61
CA GLU A 273 5.96 -7.48 -11.06
C GLU A 273 7.30 -7.86 -11.71
N LEU A 274 7.43 -7.64 -13.02
CA LEU A 274 8.67 -7.85 -13.75
C LEU A 274 9.73 -6.80 -13.38
N GLY A 275 9.33 -5.54 -13.22
CA GLY A 275 10.20 -4.47 -12.74
C GLY A 275 10.78 -4.77 -11.36
N ASP A 276 9.95 -5.26 -10.44
CA ASP A 276 10.34 -5.66 -9.09
C ASP A 276 11.27 -6.89 -9.04
N ALA A 277 11.14 -7.79 -10.02
CA ALA A 277 11.97 -8.99 -10.14
C ALA A 277 13.31 -8.71 -10.85
N ALA A 278 13.41 -7.61 -11.59
CA ALA A 278 14.57 -7.31 -12.39
C ALA A 278 15.77 -6.94 -11.49
N VAL A 279 16.86 -7.70 -11.62
CA VAL A 279 18.16 -7.37 -10.97
C VAL A 279 18.72 -6.05 -11.50
N SER A 280 18.46 -5.73 -12.77
CA SER A 280 18.83 -4.49 -13.44
C SER A 280 17.80 -4.13 -14.52
N GLY A 281 17.54 -2.83 -14.74
CA GLY A 281 16.66 -2.38 -15.82
C GLY A 281 15.15 -2.41 -15.50
N GLY A 282 14.79 -2.50 -14.21
CA GLY A 282 13.40 -2.43 -13.75
C GLY A 282 12.66 -1.16 -14.20
N ASP A 283 13.38 -0.05 -14.35
CA ASP A 283 12.84 1.25 -14.78
C ASP A 283 12.11 1.21 -16.11
N ALA A 284 12.54 0.37 -17.06
CA ALA A 284 11.85 0.21 -18.34
C ALA A 284 10.45 -0.37 -18.15
N TYR A 285 10.29 -1.35 -17.26
CA TYR A 285 9.01 -1.94 -16.93
C TYR A 285 8.10 -0.96 -16.17
N TYR A 286 8.64 -0.25 -15.18
CA TYR A 286 7.88 0.75 -14.44
C TYR A 286 7.41 1.91 -15.32
N ARG A 287 8.26 2.39 -16.23
CA ARG A 287 7.86 3.40 -17.22
C ARG A 287 6.73 2.88 -18.10
N ALA A 288 6.86 1.66 -18.64
CA ALA A 288 5.82 1.09 -19.50
C ALA A 288 4.49 0.89 -18.76
N ALA A 289 4.53 0.40 -17.51
CA ALA A 289 3.34 0.29 -16.66
C ALA A 289 2.66 1.66 -16.47
N ARG A 290 3.44 2.70 -16.17
CA ARG A 290 2.93 4.06 -15.99
C ARG A 290 2.24 4.59 -17.26
N PHE A 291 2.85 4.42 -18.43
CA PHE A 291 2.27 4.88 -19.69
C PHE A 291 0.96 4.15 -20.03
N LEU A 292 0.89 2.84 -19.77
CA LEU A 292 -0.36 2.07 -19.95
C LEU A 292 -1.49 2.55 -19.04
N ASP A 293 -1.16 2.97 -17.82
CA ASP A 293 -2.13 3.49 -16.86
C ASP A 293 -2.64 4.89 -17.22
N GLN A 294 -1.79 5.75 -17.80
CA GLN A 294 -2.11 7.16 -18.03
C GLN A 294 -2.80 7.43 -19.37
N ASP A 295 -2.34 6.79 -20.44
CA ASP A 295 -2.72 7.17 -21.81
C ASP A 295 -3.85 6.31 -22.39
N GLU A 296 -4.42 5.41 -21.57
CA GLU A 296 -5.48 4.47 -21.92
C GLU A 296 -5.22 3.71 -23.23
N VAL A 297 -3.96 3.52 -23.64
CA VAL A 297 -3.60 3.02 -24.98
C VAL A 297 -4.26 1.67 -25.26
N ASP A 298 -4.85 1.53 -26.46
CA ASP A 298 -5.32 0.24 -26.95
C ASP A 298 -4.13 -0.64 -27.35
N ILE A 299 -3.52 -1.26 -26.34
CA ILE A 299 -2.30 -2.06 -26.51
C ILE A 299 -2.53 -3.28 -27.40
N GLU A 300 -3.76 -3.79 -27.45
CA GLU A 300 -4.14 -4.88 -28.31
C GLU A 300 -4.20 -4.48 -29.79
N ALA A 301 -4.79 -3.31 -30.08
CA ALA A 301 -4.77 -2.74 -31.42
C ALA A 301 -3.34 -2.46 -31.86
N ALA A 302 -2.53 -1.85 -30.99
CA ALA A 302 -1.12 -1.59 -31.26
C ALA A 302 -0.34 -2.90 -31.55
N ALA A 303 -0.62 -3.99 -30.83
CA ALA A 303 -0.03 -5.30 -31.10
C ALA A 303 -0.49 -5.90 -32.43
N ARG A 304 -1.80 -5.86 -32.72
CA ARG A 304 -2.39 -6.42 -33.95
C ARG A 304 -1.85 -5.74 -35.21
N GLU A 305 -1.59 -4.45 -35.13
CA GLU A 305 -1.06 -3.64 -36.23
C GLU A 305 0.47 -3.66 -36.32
N GLY A 306 1.16 -4.37 -35.42
CA GLY A 306 2.63 -4.39 -35.37
C GLY A 306 3.26 -3.08 -34.88
N ASN A 307 2.46 -2.20 -34.26
CA ASN A 307 2.83 -0.86 -33.83
C ASN A 307 3.44 -0.79 -32.43
N LEU A 308 3.61 -1.91 -31.72
CA LEU A 308 4.33 -1.90 -30.42
C LEU A 308 5.75 -1.34 -30.54
N GLY A 309 6.40 -1.52 -31.69
CA GLY A 309 7.75 -1.01 -31.94
C GLY A 309 7.85 0.50 -32.14
N VAL A 310 6.72 1.19 -32.36
CA VAL A 310 6.69 2.66 -32.52
C VAL A 310 6.31 3.40 -31.24
N LEU A 311 5.95 2.67 -30.18
CA LEU A 311 5.64 3.24 -28.87
C LEU A 311 6.96 3.64 -28.18
N PRO A 312 7.25 4.95 -28.04
CA PRO A 312 8.57 5.42 -27.59
C PRO A 312 8.86 5.07 -26.13
N TRP A 313 7.83 4.79 -25.34
CA TRP A 313 7.92 4.40 -23.94
C TRP A 313 8.07 2.88 -23.73
N LEU A 314 7.86 2.07 -24.77
CA LEU A 314 7.87 0.61 -24.69
C LEU A 314 9.22 0.06 -25.17
N GLU A 315 10.20 0.08 -24.27
CA GLU A 315 11.58 -0.34 -24.55
C GLU A 315 11.78 -1.87 -24.46
N GLY A 316 12.81 -2.38 -25.14
CA GLY A 316 13.11 -3.80 -25.39
C GLY A 316 12.57 -4.84 -24.39
N PRO A 317 13.05 -4.88 -23.13
CA PRO A 317 12.62 -5.88 -22.16
C PRO A 317 11.13 -5.77 -21.78
N ALA A 318 10.58 -4.54 -21.72
CA ALA A 318 9.16 -4.31 -21.47
C ALA A 318 8.31 -4.65 -22.69
N LYS A 319 8.76 -4.32 -23.91
CA LYS A 319 8.08 -4.69 -25.16
C LYS A 319 7.88 -6.21 -25.26
N HIS A 320 8.95 -6.96 -25.02
CA HIS A 320 8.88 -8.42 -25.09
C HIS A 320 7.90 -9.00 -24.06
N ALA A 321 7.89 -8.45 -22.84
CA ALA A 321 6.93 -8.84 -21.82
C ALA A 321 5.48 -8.56 -22.23
N VAL A 322 5.20 -7.40 -22.83
CA VAL A 322 3.87 -7.07 -23.37
C VAL A 322 3.44 -8.08 -24.44
N GLU A 323 4.33 -8.43 -25.37
CA GLU A 323 4.05 -9.41 -26.43
C GLU A 323 3.75 -10.81 -25.84
N GLN A 324 4.54 -11.25 -24.86
CA GLN A 324 4.33 -12.52 -24.17
C GLN A 324 3.00 -12.55 -23.42
N TRP A 325 2.70 -11.49 -22.66
CA TRP A 325 1.48 -11.39 -21.88
C TRP A 325 0.23 -11.40 -22.77
N LEU A 326 0.24 -10.64 -23.87
CA LEU A 326 -0.86 -10.63 -24.84
C LEU A 326 -1.05 -11.98 -25.54
N THR A 327 0.03 -12.73 -25.76
CA THR A 327 -0.05 -14.07 -26.35
C THR A 327 -0.69 -15.05 -25.39
N ALA A 328 -0.32 -15.01 -24.10
CA ALA A 328 -0.93 -15.84 -23.07
C ALA A 328 -2.42 -15.50 -22.89
N TRP A 329 -2.75 -14.21 -22.83
CA TRP A 329 -4.12 -13.73 -22.66
C TRP A 329 -5.08 -14.16 -23.79
N ARG A 330 -4.58 -14.30 -25.03
CA ARG A 330 -5.38 -14.78 -26.17
C ARG A 330 -5.50 -16.31 -26.26
N GLY A 331 -4.71 -17.04 -25.47
CA GLY A 331 -4.71 -18.50 -25.43
C GLY A 331 -5.69 -19.09 -24.42
N ASP A 332 -6.15 -18.27 -23.47
CA ASP A 332 -7.21 -18.56 -22.49
C ASP A 332 -8.58 -18.07 -22.96
#